data_AF-A0A427UZN0-F1
#
_entry.id   AF-A0A427UZN0-F1
#
_cell.length_a   1.000
_cell.length_b   1.000
_cell.length_c   1.000
_cell.angle_alpha   90.00
_cell.angle_beta   90.00
_cell.angle_gamma   90.00
#
_symmetry.space_group_name_H-M   'P 1'
#
loop_
_entity.id
_entity.type
_entity.pdbx_description
1 polymer ?
#
loop_
_entity_poly.entity_id
_entity_poly.type
_entity_poly.pdbx_seq_one_letter_code
_entity_poly.pdbx_strand_id
1 'polypeptide(L)'
;MSFQYLQLEQRDQVATVWINRAEMHNAFNTQVIEELHRCFSELNTRDDVRVVILAGRGKSFSAGADLNWMKEAGQASQAENEADALKLAKMLQSLATLKQPTIARVQGIAFGGGMGLASACDICVASSDAKFATSEVRLGLAPSTISPYVIRAIGARQASRYFLTAERISAEQALHIGLAHVVADAEQLDEKVAEMVDTLLLGGPEAQTASKQLIQMVDQQVLTEALLLQTAQHIAHIRQGSEAKNGLNAFLNKHSPVWIKTTA
;
A
#
# COMPACT_ATOMS: atom_id res chain seq x y z
N MET A 1 5.12 11.83 -16.74
CA MET A 1 4.16 12.60 -15.93
C MET A 1 4.94 13.63 -15.14
N SER A 2 4.47 14.89 -15.08
CA SER A 2 5.08 15.88 -14.18
C SER A 2 4.28 15.93 -12.88
N PHE A 3 4.99 15.88 -11.76
CA PHE A 3 4.47 16.01 -10.41
C PHE A 3 5.34 17.02 -9.67
N GLN A 4 4.74 17.79 -8.77
CA GLN A 4 5.46 18.76 -7.95
C GLN A 4 6.15 18.09 -6.77
N TYR A 5 5.45 17.17 -6.09
CA TYR A 5 5.93 16.54 -4.86
C TYR A 5 6.11 15.03 -4.99
N LEU A 6 5.87 14.45 -6.17
CA LEU A 6 6.19 13.05 -6.44
C LEU A 6 7.31 12.92 -7.47
N GLN A 7 8.04 11.81 -7.38
CA GLN A 7 8.89 11.34 -8.47
C GLN A 7 8.48 9.90 -8.80
N LEU A 8 8.23 9.64 -10.08
CA LEU A 8 7.95 8.29 -10.57
C LEU A 8 9.19 7.77 -11.31
N GLU A 9 9.79 6.72 -10.77
CA GLU A 9 10.91 6.03 -11.39
C GLU A 9 10.44 4.64 -11.83
N GLN A 10 10.80 4.21 -13.04
CA GLN A 10 10.51 2.86 -13.50
C GLN A 10 11.81 2.18 -13.91
N ARG A 11 12.00 0.95 -13.42
CA ARG A 11 13.08 0.05 -13.83
C ARG A 11 12.42 -1.26 -14.26
N ASP A 12 12.57 -1.60 -15.52
CA ASP A 12 11.89 -2.75 -16.14
C ASP A 12 10.39 -2.75 -15.85
N GLN A 13 9.92 -3.76 -15.09
CA GLN A 13 8.52 -3.97 -14.74
C GLN A 13 8.15 -3.41 -13.36
N VAL A 14 9.03 -2.62 -12.73
CA VAL A 14 8.86 -2.13 -11.36
C VAL A 14 8.80 -0.62 -11.38
N ALA A 15 7.72 -0.05 -10.84
CA ALA A 15 7.57 1.39 -10.67
C ALA A 15 7.74 1.77 -9.20
N THR A 16 8.60 2.74 -8.91
CA THR A 16 8.75 3.33 -7.58
C THR A 16 8.14 4.73 -7.57
N VAL A 17 7.11 4.90 -6.74
CA VAL A 17 6.46 6.17 -6.43
C VAL A 17 7.15 6.75 -5.21
N TRP A 18 7.94 7.79 -5.42
CA TRP A 18 8.60 8.53 -4.35
C TRP A 18 7.77 9.74 -3.96
N ILE A 19 7.39 9.86 -2.68
CA ILE A 19 7.02 11.16 -2.11
C ILE A 19 8.32 11.95 -1.92
N ASN A 20 8.44 13.07 -2.61
CA ASN A 20 9.62 13.90 -2.71
C ASN A 20 9.37 15.30 -2.15
N ARG A 21 9.08 15.35 -0.85
CA ARG A 21 8.92 16.57 -0.05
C ARG A 21 9.69 16.43 1.25
N ALA A 22 10.95 16.00 1.11
CA ALA A 22 11.81 15.49 2.19
C ALA A 22 12.07 16.54 3.28
N GLU A 23 12.18 17.81 2.89
CA GLU A 23 12.34 18.97 3.77
C GLU A 23 11.13 19.17 4.69
N MET A 24 9.95 18.72 4.27
CA MET A 24 8.73 18.70 5.08
C MET A 24 8.41 17.29 5.60
N HIS A 25 9.41 16.40 5.67
CA HIS A 25 9.25 15.00 6.10
C HIS A 25 8.14 14.26 5.35
N ASN A 26 7.92 14.57 4.07
CA ASN A 26 6.88 13.99 3.22
C ASN A 26 5.47 14.14 3.81
N ALA A 27 5.24 15.23 4.55
CA ALA A 27 3.94 15.54 5.13
C ALA A 27 2.89 15.82 4.05
N PHE A 28 1.68 15.33 4.30
CA PHE A 28 0.51 15.44 3.42
C PHE A 28 -0.02 16.86 3.39
N ASN A 29 -0.27 17.31 2.16
CA ASN A 29 -1.16 18.42 1.85
C ASN A 29 -2.07 17.99 0.70
N THR A 30 -3.00 18.86 0.31
CA THR A 30 -3.93 18.60 -0.80
C THR A 30 -3.21 18.18 -2.08
N GLN A 31 -2.10 18.86 -2.46
CA GLN A 31 -1.35 18.54 -3.68
C GLN A 31 -0.74 17.13 -3.64
N VAL A 32 -0.11 16.72 -2.53
CA VAL A 32 0.46 15.37 -2.39
C VAL A 32 -0.65 14.30 -2.50
N ILE A 33 -1.80 14.54 -1.89
CA ILE A 33 -2.94 13.61 -1.94
C ILE A 33 -3.46 13.47 -3.39
N GLU A 34 -3.65 14.59 -4.09
CA GLU A 34 -4.13 14.61 -5.47
C GLU A 34 -3.11 13.98 -6.44
N GLU A 35 -1.83 14.26 -6.26
CA GLU A 35 -0.77 13.67 -7.08
C GLU A 35 -0.65 12.15 -6.86
N LEU A 36 -0.74 11.67 -5.62
CA LEU A 36 -0.73 10.24 -5.32
C LEU A 36 -1.94 9.55 -5.94
N HIS A 37 -3.13 10.12 -5.77
CA HIS A 37 -4.35 9.56 -6.36
C HIS A 37 -4.26 9.47 -7.88
N ARG A 38 -3.77 10.52 -8.54
CA ARG A 38 -3.54 10.54 -9.98
C ARG A 38 -2.50 9.50 -10.40
N CYS A 39 -1.37 9.44 -9.70
CA CYS A 39 -0.30 8.49 -9.99
C CYS A 39 -0.79 7.04 -9.89
N PHE A 40 -1.51 6.67 -8.82
CA PHE A 40 -2.06 5.33 -8.66
C PHE A 40 -3.13 5.00 -9.70
N SER A 41 -4.00 5.95 -10.02
CA SER A 41 -5.01 5.76 -11.08
C SER A 41 -4.38 5.50 -12.45
N GLU A 42 -3.30 6.22 -12.78
CA GLU A 42 -2.55 6.02 -14.01
C GLU A 42 -1.76 4.71 -14.00
N LEU A 43 -1.10 4.35 -12.88
CA LEU A 43 -0.41 3.06 -12.76
C LEU A 43 -1.36 1.87 -12.91
N ASN A 44 -2.60 1.99 -12.41
CA ASN A 44 -3.59 0.91 -12.48
C ASN A 44 -3.98 0.53 -13.91
N THR A 45 -3.75 1.39 -14.91
CA THR A 45 -4.03 1.10 -16.33
C THR A 45 -2.81 0.56 -17.08
N ARG A 46 -1.63 0.55 -16.46
CA ARG A 46 -0.37 0.13 -17.10
C ARG A 46 -0.14 -1.37 -16.98
N ASP A 47 0.01 -2.05 -18.12
CA ASP A 47 0.35 -3.47 -18.18
C ASP A 47 1.87 -3.71 -18.24
N ASP A 48 2.65 -2.67 -18.50
CA ASP A 48 4.11 -2.73 -18.50
C ASP A 48 4.71 -2.66 -17.09
N VAL A 49 3.92 -2.28 -16.08
CA VAL A 49 4.27 -2.28 -14.67
C VAL A 49 3.62 -3.47 -13.97
N ARG A 50 4.45 -4.27 -13.30
CA ARG A 50 4.09 -5.49 -12.57
C ARG A 50 4.10 -5.34 -11.05
N VAL A 51 4.96 -4.48 -10.51
CA VAL A 51 5.06 -4.21 -9.06
C VAL A 51 5.19 -2.71 -8.84
N VAL A 52 4.51 -2.19 -7.82
CA VAL A 52 4.60 -0.79 -7.40
C VAL A 52 5.22 -0.71 -6.02
N ILE A 53 6.29 0.07 -5.89
CA ILE A 53 6.90 0.42 -4.60
C ILE A 53 6.48 1.83 -4.24
N LEU A 54 5.97 2.04 -3.04
CA LEU A 54 5.74 3.36 -2.46
C LEU A 54 6.85 3.66 -1.46
N ALA A 55 7.51 4.81 -1.62
CA ALA A 55 8.64 5.20 -0.79
C ALA A 55 8.63 6.72 -0.50
N GLY A 56 9.33 7.14 0.56
CA GLY A 56 9.56 8.55 0.87
C GLY A 56 11.02 8.93 0.66
N ARG A 57 11.30 10.13 0.15
CA ARG A 57 12.67 10.68 0.09
C ARG A 57 13.07 11.26 1.44
N GLY A 58 14.37 11.24 1.73
CA GLY A 58 14.92 11.77 2.99
C GLY A 58 14.66 10.88 4.20
N LYS A 59 14.57 11.48 5.39
CA LYS A 59 14.59 10.77 6.68
C LYS A 59 13.27 10.09 7.07
N SER A 60 12.16 10.50 6.47
CA SER A 60 10.82 10.01 6.82
C SER A 60 10.16 9.35 5.64
N PHE A 61 9.38 8.30 5.90
CA PHE A 61 8.45 7.79 4.90
C PHE A 61 7.35 8.84 4.66
N SER A 62 6.61 9.19 5.71
CA SER A 62 5.73 10.37 5.78
C SER A 62 5.38 10.69 7.24
N ALA A 63 5.58 11.95 7.65
CA ALA A 63 5.34 12.41 9.02
C ALA A 63 3.89 12.78 9.34
N GLY A 64 2.94 12.51 8.44
CA GLY A 64 1.52 12.81 8.65
C GLY A 64 1.10 14.12 7.99
N ALA A 65 0.22 14.88 8.63
CA ALA A 65 -0.37 16.09 8.07
C ALA A 65 0.59 17.31 8.11
N ASP A 66 0.61 18.09 7.04
CA ASP A 66 1.29 19.38 6.99
C ASP A 66 0.60 20.40 7.93
N LEU A 67 1.40 21.25 8.59
CA LEU A 67 0.90 22.25 9.55
C LEU A 67 -0.05 23.26 8.92
N ASN A 68 0.22 23.71 7.69
CA ASN A 68 -0.64 24.68 7.01
C ASN A 68 -1.96 24.03 6.60
N TRP A 69 -1.90 22.78 6.10
CA TRP A 69 -3.10 22.01 5.76
C TRP A 69 -3.99 21.77 7.01
N MET A 70 -3.39 21.45 8.17
CA MET A 70 -4.16 21.34 9.42
C MET A 70 -4.79 22.66 9.86
N LYS A 71 -4.10 23.78 9.66
CA LYS A 71 -4.62 25.12 9.98
C LYS A 71 -5.82 25.47 9.10
N GLU A 72 -5.73 25.19 7.81
CA GLU A 72 -6.81 25.38 6.85
C GLU A 72 -8.04 24.52 7.21
N ALA A 73 -7.82 23.23 7.51
CA ALA A 73 -8.89 22.32 7.93
C ALA A 73 -9.63 22.81 9.20
N GLY A 74 -8.89 23.38 10.17
CA GLY A 74 -9.47 23.95 11.40
C GLY A 74 -10.35 25.19 11.18
N GLN A 75 -10.25 25.84 10.02
CA GLN A 75 -11.04 27.03 9.65
C GLN A 75 -12.14 26.72 8.63
N ALA A 76 -12.08 25.55 7.98
CA ALA A 76 -13.02 25.13 6.96
C ALA A 76 -14.37 24.73 7.54
N SER A 77 -15.42 24.87 6.73
CA SER A 77 -16.76 24.36 7.03
C SER A 77 -16.78 22.83 7.08
N GLN A 78 -17.85 22.26 7.62
CA GLN A 78 -18.03 20.80 7.63
C GLN A 78 -18.01 20.21 6.21
N ALA A 79 -18.68 20.84 5.25
CA ALA A 79 -18.75 20.35 3.87
C ALA A 79 -17.38 20.39 3.17
N GLU A 80 -16.57 21.42 3.43
CA GLU A 80 -15.21 21.51 2.90
C GLU A 80 -14.30 20.44 3.52
N ASN A 81 -14.39 20.23 4.84
CA ASN A 81 -13.65 19.18 5.53
C ASN A 81 -14.05 17.77 5.07
N GLU A 82 -15.34 17.54 4.82
CA GLU A 82 -15.83 16.27 4.27
C GLU A 82 -15.28 16.02 2.86
N ALA A 83 -15.32 17.05 1.99
CA ALA A 83 -14.79 16.96 0.64
C ALA A 83 -13.29 16.67 0.63
N ASP A 84 -12.50 17.32 1.49
CA ASP A 84 -11.07 17.09 1.62
C ASP A 84 -10.75 15.70 2.18
N ALA A 85 -11.45 15.26 3.23
CA ALA A 85 -11.33 13.91 3.78
C ALA A 85 -11.67 12.83 2.74
N LEU A 86 -12.66 13.07 1.88
CA LEU A 86 -13.03 12.16 0.79
C LEU A 86 -11.92 12.04 -0.27
N LYS A 87 -11.16 13.11 -0.54
CA LYS A 87 -9.98 13.03 -1.43
C LYS A 87 -8.93 12.06 -0.87
N LEU A 88 -8.61 12.19 0.42
CA LEU A 88 -7.70 11.27 1.11
C LEU A 88 -8.21 9.83 1.09
N ALA A 89 -9.51 9.61 1.37
CA ALA A 89 -10.10 8.29 1.34
C ALA A 89 -10.03 7.64 -0.06
N LYS A 90 -10.33 8.40 -1.12
CA LYS A 90 -10.21 7.94 -2.52
C LYS A 90 -8.77 7.65 -2.93
N MET A 91 -7.81 8.46 -2.47
CA MET A 91 -6.38 8.21 -2.70
C MET A 91 -5.96 6.87 -2.08
N LEU A 92 -6.29 6.63 -0.80
CA LEU A 92 -5.97 5.37 -0.13
C LEU A 92 -6.67 4.17 -0.77
N GLN A 93 -7.92 4.35 -1.20
CA GLN A 93 -8.65 3.31 -1.93
C GLN A 93 -7.91 2.97 -3.23
N SER A 94 -7.52 3.98 -4.02
CA SER A 94 -6.80 3.74 -5.29
C SER A 94 -5.48 3.00 -5.11
N LEU A 95 -4.79 3.20 -3.99
CA LEU A 95 -3.61 2.41 -3.62
C LEU A 95 -3.98 0.96 -3.24
N ALA A 96 -4.95 0.80 -2.34
CA ALA A 96 -5.36 -0.51 -1.83
C ALA A 96 -6.02 -1.43 -2.89
N THR A 97 -6.62 -0.85 -3.93
CA THR A 97 -7.29 -1.57 -5.02
C THR A 97 -6.48 -1.59 -6.32
N LEU A 98 -5.21 -1.18 -6.29
CA LEU A 98 -4.33 -1.23 -7.45
C LEU A 98 -4.19 -2.68 -7.95
N LYS A 99 -4.25 -2.91 -9.28
CA LYS A 99 -4.16 -4.28 -9.83
C LYS A 99 -2.80 -4.92 -9.58
N GLN A 100 -1.73 -4.12 -9.59
CA GLN A 100 -0.40 -4.59 -9.27
C GLN A 100 -0.24 -4.79 -7.75
N PRO A 101 0.56 -5.78 -7.32
CA PRO A 101 1.09 -5.83 -5.95
C PRO A 101 1.83 -4.54 -5.58
N THR A 102 1.64 -4.11 -4.33
CA THR A 102 2.20 -2.88 -3.78
C THR A 102 3.07 -3.15 -2.56
N ILE A 103 4.26 -2.53 -2.51
CA ILE A 103 5.19 -2.60 -1.39
C ILE A 103 5.39 -1.20 -0.81
N ALA A 104 5.09 -1.01 0.48
CA ALA A 104 5.55 0.15 1.23
C ALA A 104 7.00 -0.10 1.69
N ARG A 105 7.92 0.76 1.25
CA ARG A 105 9.32 0.82 1.72
C ARG A 105 9.42 1.91 2.78
N VAL A 106 9.41 1.51 4.05
CA VAL A 106 9.33 2.44 5.19
C VAL A 106 10.69 2.56 5.88
N GLN A 107 11.47 3.59 5.51
CA GLN A 107 12.82 3.79 6.05
C GLN A 107 12.88 4.56 7.37
N GLY A 108 11.76 5.14 7.82
CA GLY A 108 11.74 6.04 8.96
C GLY A 108 10.33 6.32 9.46
N ILE A 109 10.04 7.58 9.81
CA ILE A 109 8.74 7.97 10.38
C ILE A 109 7.60 7.73 9.37
N ALA A 110 6.56 7.02 9.82
CA ALA A 110 5.29 6.80 9.13
C ALA A 110 4.12 7.09 10.08
N PHE A 111 3.75 8.36 10.23
CA PHE A 111 2.73 8.81 11.18
C PHE A 111 1.44 9.26 10.48
N GLY A 112 0.30 9.06 11.14
CA GLY A 112 -1.04 9.41 10.64
C GLY A 112 -1.27 8.88 9.22
N GLY A 113 -1.46 9.79 8.26
CA GLY A 113 -1.55 9.46 6.83
C GLY A 113 -0.43 8.56 6.31
N GLY A 114 0.81 8.71 6.82
CA GLY A 114 1.94 7.83 6.47
C GLY A 114 1.76 6.39 6.93
N MET A 115 1.22 6.16 8.13
CA MET A 115 0.84 4.82 8.59
C MET A 115 -0.33 4.26 7.77
N GLY A 116 -1.26 5.13 7.37
CA GLY A 116 -2.36 4.79 6.46
C GLY A 116 -1.86 4.28 5.11
N LEU A 117 -0.91 4.98 4.48
CA LEU A 117 -0.28 4.52 3.23
C LEU A 117 0.39 3.15 3.39
N ALA A 118 1.20 2.98 4.45
CA ALA A 118 1.88 1.72 4.70
C ALA A 118 0.90 0.56 4.89
N SER A 119 -0.23 0.81 5.56
CA SER A 119 -1.29 -0.20 5.78
C SER A 119 -2.18 -0.45 4.56
N ALA A 120 -2.25 0.52 3.65
CA ALA A 120 -3.01 0.40 2.40
C ALA A 120 -2.26 -0.44 1.36
N CYS A 121 -0.92 -0.40 1.35
CA CYS A 121 -0.10 -1.32 0.57
C CYS A 121 -0.35 -2.79 0.96
N ASP A 122 -0.11 -3.70 0.03
CA ASP A 122 -0.24 -5.14 0.24
C ASP A 122 0.85 -5.68 1.18
N ILE A 123 2.06 -5.14 1.02
CA ILE A 123 3.26 -5.55 1.76
C ILE A 123 3.93 -4.32 2.35
N CYS A 124 4.47 -4.45 3.55
CA CYS A 124 5.22 -3.40 4.23
C CYS A 124 6.60 -3.95 4.65
N VAL A 125 7.65 -3.37 4.08
CA VAL A 125 9.05 -3.66 4.41
C VAL A 125 9.61 -2.41 5.11
N ALA A 126 10.02 -2.57 6.36
CA ALA A 126 10.42 -1.46 7.22
C ALA A 126 11.89 -1.55 7.64
N SER A 127 12.56 -0.41 7.76
CA SER A 127 13.84 -0.31 8.46
C SER A 127 13.63 -0.55 9.96
N SER A 128 14.64 -1.06 10.66
CA SER A 128 14.68 -1.14 12.12
C SER A 128 14.55 0.23 12.80
N ASP A 129 14.87 1.31 12.08
CA ASP A 129 14.68 2.70 12.51
C ASP A 129 13.24 3.24 12.34
N ALA A 130 12.37 2.49 11.65
CA ALA A 130 11.01 2.92 11.37
C ALA A 130 10.17 3.08 12.65
N LYS A 131 9.32 4.10 12.65
CA LYS A 131 8.35 4.34 13.73
C LYS A 131 7.00 4.68 13.13
N PHE A 132 5.97 4.02 13.63
CA PHE A 132 4.59 4.22 13.21
C PHE A 132 3.77 4.81 14.35
N ALA A 133 2.70 5.53 14.01
CA ALA A 133 1.73 6.01 14.99
C ALA A 133 0.49 6.56 14.29
N THR A 134 -0.66 6.43 14.93
CA THR A 134 -1.82 7.29 14.70
C THR A 134 -1.83 8.36 15.79
N SER A 135 -1.51 9.61 15.46
CA SER A 135 -1.35 10.70 16.44
C SER A 135 -2.60 11.58 16.61
N GLU A 136 -3.64 11.33 15.81
CA GLU A 136 -4.81 12.19 15.61
C GLU A 136 -5.55 12.52 16.93
N VAL A 137 -5.69 11.55 17.84
CA VAL A 137 -6.40 11.76 19.11
C VAL A 137 -5.73 12.78 20.03
N ARG A 138 -4.43 13.03 19.87
CA ARG A 138 -3.72 14.09 20.62
C ARG A 138 -4.09 15.49 20.15
N LEU A 139 -4.75 15.60 18.99
CA LEU A 139 -5.27 16.84 18.41
C LEU A 139 -6.80 16.94 18.53
N GLY A 140 -7.44 16.02 19.24
CA GLY A 140 -8.91 15.94 19.29
C GLY A 140 -9.56 15.40 18.01
N LEU A 141 -8.78 14.73 17.16
CA LEU A 141 -9.22 14.14 15.90
C LEU A 141 -9.25 12.60 16.00
N ALA A 142 -9.74 11.94 14.95
CA ALA A 142 -9.71 10.48 14.82
C ALA A 142 -9.04 10.06 13.50
N PRO A 143 -8.35 8.90 13.46
CA PRO A 143 -7.73 8.37 12.24
C PRO A 143 -8.77 7.79 11.25
N SER A 144 -9.84 8.51 10.96
CA SER A 144 -11.06 7.99 10.31
C SER A 144 -10.79 7.43 8.92
N THR A 145 -10.13 8.18 8.04
CA THR A 145 -9.91 7.81 6.63
C THR A 145 -8.88 6.69 6.44
N ILE A 146 -7.93 6.57 7.36
CA ILE A 146 -6.92 5.50 7.35
C ILE A 146 -7.40 4.24 8.06
N SER A 147 -8.44 4.35 8.92
CA SER A 147 -8.86 3.27 9.82
C SER A 147 -9.18 1.94 9.13
N PRO A 148 -9.84 1.88 7.94
CA PRO A 148 -10.14 0.58 7.33
C PRO A 148 -8.88 -0.22 7.01
N TYR A 149 -7.83 0.47 6.54
CA TYR A 149 -6.56 -0.16 6.15
C TYR A 149 -5.73 -0.55 7.36
N VAL A 150 -5.65 0.33 8.37
CA VAL A 150 -4.91 0.03 9.60
C VAL A 150 -5.58 -1.12 10.36
N ILE A 151 -6.91 -1.11 10.50
CA ILE A 151 -7.64 -2.19 11.18
C ILE A 151 -7.49 -3.51 10.42
N ARG A 152 -7.51 -3.50 9.08
CA ARG A 152 -7.21 -4.68 8.26
C ARG A 152 -5.80 -5.23 8.55
N ALA A 153 -4.81 -4.37 8.74
CA ALA A 153 -3.42 -4.78 8.96
C ALA A 153 -3.17 -5.35 10.37
N ILE A 154 -3.71 -4.73 11.43
CA ILE A 154 -3.35 -5.09 12.82
C ILE A 154 -4.52 -5.63 13.66
N GLY A 155 -5.72 -5.69 13.08
CA GLY A 155 -6.96 -6.06 13.76
C GLY A 155 -7.51 -5.00 14.70
N ALA A 156 -8.82 -5.07 14.97
CA ALA A 156 -9.52 -4.08 15.80
C ALA A 156 -8.95 -3.98 17.23
N ARG A 157 -8.46 -5.09 17.80
CA ARG A 157 -7.94 -5.12 19.17
C ARG A 157 -6.66 -4.31 19.33
N GLN A 158 -5.71 -4.44 18.40
CA GLN A 158 -4.50 -3.62 18.41
C GLN A 158 -4.81 -2.18 18.02
N ALA A 159 -5.72 -1.98 17.05
CA ALA A 159 -6.18 -0.65 16.67
C ALA A 159 -6.78 0.11 17.87
N SER A 160 -7.58 -0.53 18.74
CA SER A 160 -8.06 0.11 19.98
C SER A 160 -6.92 0.70 20.82
N ARG A 161 -5.82 -0.04 20.99
CA ARG A 161 -4.67 0.46 21.77
C ARG A 161 -4.04 1.66 21.09
N TYR A 162 -3.65 1.53 19.82
CA TYR A 162 -2.85 2.55 19.14
C TYR A 162 -3.66 3.79 18.74
N PHE A 163 -4.95 3.62 18.40
CA PHE A 163 -5.83 4.75 18.09
C PHE A 163 -6.12 5.58 19.34
N LEU A 164 -6.36 4.96 20.49
CA LEU A 164 -6.74 5.67 21.71
C LEU A 164 -5.56 6.29 22.46
N THR A 165 -4.38 5.67 22.41
CA THR A 165 -3.19 6.16 23.13
C THR A 165 -2.31 7.09 22.30
N ALA A 166 -2.39 6.97 20.97
CA ALA A 166 -1.45 7.61 20.05
C ALA A 166 0.03 7.32 20.40
N GLU A 167 0.32 6.18 21.04
CA GLU A 167 1.70 5.78 21.31
C GLU A 167 2.42 5.39 20.00
N ARG A 168 3.76 5.47 20.02
CA ARG A 168 4.58 5.09 18.88
C ARG A 168 4.78 3.58 18.86
N ILE A 169 4.74 3.00 17.67
CA ILE A 169 5.01 1.60 17.37
C ILE A 169 6.42 1.53 16.78
N SER A 170 7.32 0.78 17.40
CA SER A 170 8.65 0.48 16.84
C SER A 170 8.54 -0.46 15.63
N ALA A 171 9.58 -0.54 14.80
CA ALA A 171 9.63 -1.51 13.71
C ALA A 171 9.43 -2.96 14.19
N GLU A 172 10.09 -3.34 15.29
CA GLU A 172 9.92 -4.66 15.91
C GLU A 172 8.47 -4.93 16.34
N GLN A 173 7.84 -3.97 17.01
CA GLN A 173 6.43 -4.11 17.40
C GLN A 173 5.51 -4.13 16.18
N ALA A 174 5.82 -3.37 15.12
CA ALA A 174 5.09 -3.37 13.86
C ALA A 174 5.15 -4.74 13.18
N LEU A 175 6.30 -5.41 13.20
CA LEU A 175 6.44 -6.80 12.74
C LEU A 175 5.57 -7.75 13.58
N HIS A 176 5.67 -7.64 14.90
CA HIS A 176 4.95 -8.53 15.83
C HIS A 176 3.43 -8.48 15.67
N ILE A 177 2.86 -7.32 15.32
CA ILE A 177 1.40 -7.13 15.18
C ILE A 177 0.89 -7.24 13.74
N GLY A 178 1.77 -7.56 12.78
CA GLY A 178 1.41 -7.69 11.36
C GLY A 178 1.31 -6.38 10.57
N LEU A 179 1.72 -5.24 11.13
CA LEU A 179 1.79 -3.97 10.41
C LEU A 179 2.93 -3.96 9.38
N ALA A 180 4.09 -4.50 9.77
CA ALA A 180 5.21 -4.75 8.88
C ALA A 180 5.32 -6.26 8.63
N HIS A 181 5.67 -6.63 7.41
CA HIS A 181 5.89 -8.03 7.03
C HIS A 181 7.36 -8.42 7.17
N VAL A 182 8.25 -7.44 6.95
CA VAL A 182 9.70 -7.59 7.05
C VAL A 182 10.27 -6.37 7.76
N VAL A 183 11.19 -6.60 8.67
CA VAL A 183 12.04 -5.56 9.27
C VAL A 183 13.49 -5.92 9.00
N ALA A 184 14.26 -4.94 8.54
CA ALA A 184 15.68 -5.09 8.23
C ALA A 184 16.47 -3.88 8.74
N ASP A 185 17.77 -4.03 8.89
CA ASP A 185 18.63 -2.89 9.15
C ASP A 185 18.56 -1.87 8.00
N ALA A 186 18.83 -0.60 8.31
CA ALA A 186 18.63 0.50 7.36
C ALA A 186 19.41 0.29 6.05
N GLU A 187 20.60 -0.30 6.13
CA GLU A 187 21.49 -0.63 5.00
C GLU A 187 20.96 -1.79 4.15
N GLN A 188 20.14 -2.67 4.72
CA GLN A 188 19.59 -3.86 4.06
C GLN A 188 18.15 -3.67 3.59
N LEU A 189 17.53 -2.52 3.87
CA LEU A 189 16.14 -2.25 3.51
C LEU A 189 15.89 -2.45 2.00
N ASP A 190 16.76 -1.90 1.16
CA ASP A 190 16.61 -1.99 -0.29
C ASP A 190 16.80 -3.42 -0.83
N GLU A 191 17.69 -4.18 -0.21
CA GLU A 191 17.88 -5.60 -0.52
C GLU A 191 16.61 -6.40 -0.20
N LYS A 192 15.99 -6.17 0.97
CA LYS A 192 14.74 -6.85 1.33
C LYS A 192 13.55 -6.45 0.47
N VAL A 193 13.49 -5.20 0.01
CA VAL A 193 12.49 -4.79 -0.98
C VAL A 193 12.73 -5.52 -2.30
N ALA A 194 13.98 -5.63 -2.76
CA ALA A 194 14.32 -6.33 -3.99
C ALA A 194 13.98 -7.83 -3.94
N GLU A 195 14.29 -8.52 -2.84
CA GLU A 195 13.90 -9.92 -2.62
C GLU A 195 12.39 -10.13 -2.74
N MET A 196 11.60 -9.19 -2.21
CA MET A 196 10.14 -9.23 -2.29
C MET A 196 9.65 -8.98 -3.72
N VAL A 197 10.25 -8.01 -4.42
CA VAL A 197 9.97 -7.74 -5.84
C VAL A 197 10.25 -8.98 -6.68
N ASP A 198 11.40 -9.62 -6.50
CA ASP A 198 11.80 -10.81 -7.24
C ASP A 198 10.79 -11.94 -7.03
N THR A 199 10.36 -12.14 -5.78
CA THR A 199 9.32 -13.12 -5.43
C THR A 199 8.00 -12.81 -6.13
N LEU A 200 7.57 -11.53 -6.15
CA LEU A 200 6.34 -11.13 -6.82
C LEU A 200 6.42 -11.28 -8.34
N LEU A 201 7.58 -11.06 -8.96
CA LEU A 201 7.75 -11.19 -10.41
C LEU A 201 7.65 -12.64 -10.91
N LEU A 202 7.74 -13.65 -10.02
CA LEU A 202 7.48 -15.05 -10.35
C LEU A 202 5.99 -15.33 -10.64
N GLY A 203 5.07 -14.55 -10.04
CA GLY A 203 3.63 -14.72 -10.20
C GLY A 203 3.12 -14.28 -11.57
N GLY A 204 1.98 -14.80 -12.01
CA GLY A 204 1.27 -14.29 -13.19
C GLY A 204 0.53 -12.97 -12.86
N PRO A 205 0.62 -11.92 -13.69
CA PRO A 205 -0.03 -10.63 -13.42
C PRO A 205 -1.55 -10.71 -13.24
N GLU A 206 -2.24 -11.47 -14.09
CA GLU A 206 -3.68 -11.63 -14.01
C GLU A 206 -4.06 -12.42 -12.76
N ALA A 207 -3.31 -13.47 -12.43
CA ALA A 207 -3.50 -14.26 -11.22
C ALA A 207 -3.25 -13.44 -9.93
N GLN A 208 -2.26 -12.55 -9.91
CA GLN A 208 -2.02 -11.66 -8.78
C GLN A 208 -3.15 -10.63 -8.61
N THR A 209 -3.61 -10.04 -9.71
CA THR A 209 -4.77 -9.14 -9.71
C THR A 209 -6.01 -9.86 -9.18
N ALA A 210 -6.29 -11.07 -9.68
CA ALA A 210 -7.41 -11.88 -9.24
C ALA A 210 -7.29 -12.29 -7.77
N SER A 211 -6.08 -12.59 -7.29
CA SER A 211 -5.82 -12.91 -5.89
C SER A 211 -6.15 -11.72 -4.97
N LYS A 212 -5.80 -10.49 -5.38
CA LYS A 212 -6.18 -9.27 -4.63
C LYS A 212 -7.71 -9.09 -4.59
N GLN A 213 -8.38 -9.32 -5.71
CA GLN A 213 -9.86 -9.27 -5.79
C GLN A 213 -10.50 -10.36 -4.91
N LEU A 214 -9.92 -11.56 -4.87
CA LEU A 214 -10.38 -12.65 -4.02
C LEU A 214 -10.28 -12.28 -2.54
N ILE A 215 -9.16 -11.70 -2.10
CA ILE A 215 -8.99 -11.25 -0.71
C ILE A 215 -10.11 -10.27 -0.35
N GLN A 216 -10.39 -9.28 -1.20
CA GLN A 216 -11.49 -8.32 -0.97
C GLN A 216 -12.87 -8.99 -0.95
N MET A 217 -13.07 -10.03 -1.77
CA MET A 217 -14.32 -10.77 -1.83
C MET A 217 -14.58 -11.59 -0.55
N VAL A 218 -13.54 -12.15 0.07
CA VAL A 218 -13.69 -13.10 1.18
C VAL A 218 -13.43 -12.49 2.56
N ASP A 219 -12.65 -11.42 2.63
CA ASP A 219 -12.28 -10.80 3.92
C ASP A 219 -13.53 -10.33 4.68
N GLN A 220 -13.56 -10.65 5.98
CA GLN A 220 -14.67 -10.36 6.90
C GLN A 220 -16.05 -10.91 6.49
N GLN A 221 -16.12 -11.79 5.49
CA GLN A 221 -17.36 -12.46 5.11
C GLN A 221 -17.62 -13.71 5.94
N VAL A 222 -18.90 -14.02 6.15
CA VAL A 222 -19.31 -15.30 6.74
C VAL A 222 -19.22 -16.39 5.66
N LEU A 223 -18.66 -17.55 6.02
CA LEU A 223 -18.59 -18.72 5.15
C LEU A 223 -20.00 -19.29 4.92
N THR A 224 -20.60 -18.93 3.79
CA THR A 224 -21.94 -19.37 3.36
C THR A 224 -21.83 -20.16 2.06
N GLU A 225 -22.85 -20.97 1.73
CA GLU A 225 -22.92 -21.65 0.43
C GLU A 225 -22.82 -20.68 -0.75
N ALA A 226 -23.37 -19.47 -0.61
CA ALA A 226 -23.26 -18.42 -1.63
C ALA A 226 -21.79 -17.98 -1.84
N LEU A 227 -21.04 -17.75 -0.76
CA LEU A 227 -19.62 -17.42 -0.85
C LEU A 227 -18.79 -18.58 -1.42
N LEU A 228 -19.12 -19.83 -1.04
CA LEU A 228 -18.50 -21.02 -1.63
C LEU A 228 -18.73 -21.08 -3.14
N LEU A 229 -19.95 -20.81 -3.60
CA LEU A 229 -20.26 -20.74 -5.02
C LEU A 229 -19.49 -19.62 -5.73
N GLN A 230 -19.42 -18.43 -5.14
CA GLN A 230 -18.66 -17.29 -5.70
C GLN A 230 -17.17 -17.61 -5.85
N THR A 231 -16.54 -18.19 -4.83
CA THR A 231 -15.12 -18.57 -4.89
C THR A 231 -14.87 -19.69 -5.91
N ALA A 232 -15.79 -20.65 -6.05
CA ALA A 232 -15.73 -21.68 -7.10
C ALA A 232 -15.86 -21.08 -8.51
N GLN A 233 -16.77 -20.14 -8.72
CA GLN A 233 -16.93 -19.42 -9.99
C GLN A 233 -15.68 -18.60 -10.33
N HIS A 234 -15.10 -17.93 -9.34
CA HIS A 234 -13.89 -17.12 -9.50
C HIS A 234 -12.72 -17.96 -10.04
N ILE A 235 -12.38 -19.09 -9.40
CA ILE A 235 -11.29 -19.94 -9.88
C ILE A 235 -11.61 -20.62 -11.23
N ALA A 236 -12.88 -20.97 -11.48
CA ALA A 236 -13.30 -21.54 -12.75
C ALA A 236 -13.13 -20.55 -13.92
N HIS A 237 -13.37 -19.25 -13.68
CA HIS A 237 -13.13 -18.20 -14.66
C HIS A 237 -11.63 -18.03 -14.95
N ILE A 238 -10.80 -17.91 -13.91
CA ILE A 238 -9.34 -17.72 -14.06
C ILE A 238 -8.71 -18.89 -14.84
N ARG A 239 -9.11 -20.13 -14.54
CA ARG A 239 -8.59 -21.34 -15.23
C ARG A 239 -8.83 -21.35 -16.74
N GLN A 240 -9.83 -20.62 -17.23
CA GLN A 240 -10.12 -20.53 -18.67
C GLN A 240 -9.20 -19.54 -19.39
N GLY A 241 -8.56 -18.62 -18.65
CA GLY A 241 -7.66 -17.58 -19.16
C GLY A 241 -6.40 -18.13 -19.82
N SER A 242 -5.83 -17.34 -20.72
CA SER A 242 -4.59 -17.66 -21.43
C SER A 242 -3.41 -17.78 -20.46
N GLU A 243 -3.33 -16.91 -19.45
CA GLU A 243 -2.28 -16.95 -18.43
C GLU A 243 -2.28 -18.28 -17.66
N ALA A 244 -3.43 -18.72 -17.17
CA ALA A 244 -3.56 -19.99 -16.45
C ALA A 244 -3.16 -21.19 -17.33
N LYS A 245 -3.61 -21.22 -18.60
CA LYS A 245 -3.24 -22.27 -19.56
C LYS A 245 -1.74 -22.30 -19.81
N ASN A 246 -1.11 -21.13 -19.97
CA ASN A 246 0.33 -21.03 -20.14
C ASN A 246 1.09 -21.51 -18.90
N GLY A 247 0.70 -21.05 -17.71
CA GLY A 247 1.32 -21.45 -16.44
C GLY A 247 1.26 -22.94 -16.18
N LEU A 248 0.10 -23.56 -16.39
CA LEU A 248 -0.07 -24.99 -16.24
C LEU A 248 0.80 -25.77 -17.24
N ASN A 249 0.85 -25.34 -18.49
CA ASN A 249 1.70 -25.96 -19.50
C ASN A 249 3.19 -25.84 -19.12
N ALA A 250 3.63 -24.65 -18.71
CA ALA A 250 5.00 -24.39 -18.28
C ALA A 250 5.42 -25.24 -17.08
N PHE A 251 4.56 -25.35 -16.08
CA PHE A 251 4.78 -26.19 -14.92
C PHE A 251 4.89 -27.68 -15.29
N LEU A 252 3.95 -28.20 -16.08
CA LEU A 252 3.93 -29.61 -16.50
C LEU A 252 5.13 -29.98 -17.38
N ASN A 253 5.58 -29.05 -18.23
CA ASN A 253 6.69 -29.25 -19.15
C ASN A 253 8.05 -28.76 -18.62
N LYS A 254 8.12 -28.32 -17.36
CA LYS A 254 9.35 -27.87 -16.67
C LYS A 254 10.10 -26.74 -17.42
N HIS A 255 9.37 -25.77 -17.95
CA HIS A 255 9.96 -24.54 -18.48
C HIS A 255 9.40 -23.30 -17.77
N SER A 256 10.02 -22.15 -17.97
CA SER A 256 9.52 -20.89 -17.42
C SER A 256 8.22 -20.45 -18.13
N PRO A 257 7.23 -19.91 -17.40
CA PRO A 257 6.06 -19.28 -18.01
C PRO A 257 6.42 -17.93 -18.65
N VAL A 258 5.57 -17.45 -19.56
CA VAL A 258 5.87 -16.31 -20.44
C VAL A 258 6.02 -14.97 -19.72
N TRP A 259 5.49 -14.85 -18.50
CA TRP A 259 5.57 -13.61 -17.71
C TRP A 259 6.88 -13.48 -16.93
N ILE A 260 7.66 -14.55 -16.78
CA ILE A 260 9.00 -14.49 -16.23
C ILE A 260 9.94 -14.10 -17.38
N LYS A 261 10.35 -12.83 -17.41
CA LYS A 261 11.37 -12.36 -18.34
C LYS A 261 12.72 -12.79 -17.80
N THR A 262 13.32 -13.81 -18.40
CA THR A 262 14.73 -14.13 -18.14
C THR A 262 15.55 -12.96 -18.66
N THR A 263 16.26 -12.25 -17.78
CA THR A 263 17.34 -11.37 -18.20
C THR A 263 18.40 -12.24 -18.86
N ALA A 264 18.63 -12.02 -20.16
CA ALA A 264 19.78 -12.58 -20.86
C ALA A 264 21.06 -11.83 -20.43
#